data_AF-A0A7W1Z5A4-F1
#
_entry.id   AF-A0A7W1Z5A4-F1
#
_cell.length_a   1.000
_cell.length_b   1.000
_cell.length_c   1.000
_cell.angle_alpha   90.00
_cell.angle_beta   90.00
_cell.angle_gamma   90.00
#
_symmetry.space_group_name_H-M   'P 1'
#
loop_
_entity.id
_entity.type
_entity.pdbx_description
1 polymer ?
#
loop_
_entity_poly.entity_id
_entity_poly.type
_entity_poly.pdbx_seq_one_letter_code
_entity_poly.pdbx_strand_id
1 'polypeptide(L)'
;GTPFLLYTSGGSFVGLVAYTCFMLAWTGALFAYRGWRLLYWTAMIGGWTVFALAYVNGLAADPTQAVQDRWLLQAAILYAWALLWTLPLAREVVLIRNLGFAPYRVGGPLEESHPWDERTSVHFHLLSLAAPLAALLLSRQLWALPNTTWGGIVLGTALLYLLAAGELGRWHRPLANAQLLAAATLGIVGLVAALRGNVLLLALAAEGTALHLVARRTGGYATPVVAHALWAGVALWLIDRLAGGAAGLAGSLSDLGAIALGLIAAGLLQSRSEMLVYRYGAHLAFLAWMWGALEALPNGTGYVTIAWGAYAVGLMLMALRQDWPLLQRVAVGTLLLVVAKLFIVDLGELEALWRILLFLGLGAAFLFLSYSLQNVWKSKGRARA
;
A
#
# COMPACT_ATOMS: atom_id res chain seq x y z
N GLY A 1 -32.98 19.41 -27.65
CA GLY A 1 -32.29 18.33 -28.39
C GLY A 1 -30.81 18.63 -28.42
N THR A 2 -29.95 17.64 -28.21
CA THR A 2 -28.50 17.80 -28.38
C THR A 2 -28.20 18.04 -29.87
N PRO A 3 -27.42 19.08 -30.24
CA PRO A 3 -27.20 19.49 -31.64
C PRO A 3 -26.65 18.41 -32.59
N PHE A 4 -26.06 17.33 -32.06
CA PHE A 4 -25.31 16.31 -32.82
C PHE A 4 -26.18 15.21 -33.41
N LEU A 5 -27.44 15.10 -32.97
CA LEU A 5 -28.41 14.16 -33.55
C LEU A 5 -29.11 14.74 -34.79
N LEU A 6 -28.88 16.01 -35.14
CA LEU A 6 -29.73 16.72 -36.10
C LEU A 6 -29.18 16.85 -37.52
N TYR A 7 -27.93 16.45 -37.83
CA TYR A 7 -27.36 16.73 -39.15
C TYR A 7 -26.78 15.57 -39.95
N THR A 8 -26.64 14.37 -39.37
CA THR A 8 -26.25 13.16 -40.13
C THR A 8 -26.83 11.93 -39.46
N SER A 9 -27.45 11.03 -40.22
CA SER A 9 -28.09 9.79 -39.72
C SER A 9 -27.14 8.85 -38.96
N GLY A 10 -25.83 9.07 -38.98
CA GLY A 10 -24.81 8.28 -38.27
C GLY A 10 -24.11 8.94 -37.08
N GLY A 11 -24.35 10.24 -36.81
CA GLY A 11 -23.55 11.02 -35.84
C GLY A 11 -22.05 11.16 -36.21
N SER A 12 -21.36 12.16 -35.66
CA SER A 12 -19.91 12.34 -35.87
C SER A 12 -19.15 12.02 -34.59
N PHE A 13 -18.30 10.98 -34.62
CA PHE A 13 -17.43 10.61 -33.51
C PHE A 13 -16.54 11.79 -33.07
N VAL A 14 -15.89 12.42 -34.04
CA VAL A 14 -15.04 13.60 -33.83
C VAL A 14 -15.83 14.74 -33.19
N GLY A 15 -17.03 15.02 -33.72
CA GLY A 15 -17.92 16.05 -33.20
C GLY A 15 -18.36 15.81 -31.75
N LEU A 16 -18.70 14.57 -31.41
CA LEU A 16 -19.05 14.16 -30.04
C LEU A 16 -17.89 14.42 -29.07
N VAL A 17 -16.69 13.93 -29.40
CA VAL A 17 -15.50 14.08 -28.56
C VAL A 17 -15.14 15.54 -28.36
N ALA A 18 -15.08 16.33 -29.44
CA ALA A 18 -14.75 17.74 -29.40
C ALA A 18 -15.78 18.55 -28.58
N TYR A 19 -17.07 18.27 -28.76
CA TYR A 19 -18.13 18.93 -27.99
C TYR A 19 -18.06 18.60 -26.50
N THR A 20 -17.77 17.35 -26.14
CA THR A 20 -17.58 16.96 -24.74
C THR A 20 -16.40 17.70 -24.12
N CYS A 21 -15.26 17.81 -24.80
CA CYS A 21 -14.13 18.62 -24.33
C CYS A 21 -14.51 20.09 -24.12
N PHE A 22 -15.28 20.68 -25.03
CA PHE A 22 -15.78 22.05 -24.90
C PHE A 22 -16.70 22.23 -23.68
N MET A 23 -17.65 21.31 -23.47
CA MET A 23 -18.52 21.34 -22.29
C MET A 23 -17.75 21.17 -20.99
N LEU A 24 -16.75 20.28 -20.96
CA LEU A 24 -15.86 20.12 -19.80
C LEU A 24 -15.08 21.41 -19.53
N ALA A 25 -14.55 22.07 -20.56
CA ALA A 25 -13.86 23.36 -20.44
C ALA A 25 -14.76 24.43 -19.82
N TRP A 26 -15.98 24.56 -20.36
CA TRP A 26 -16.97 25.54 -19.91
C TRP A 26 -17.42 25.31 -18.46
N THR A 27 -17.78 24.06 -18.13
CA THR A 27 -18.18 23.69 -16.76
C THR A 27 -17.01 23.84 -15.78
N GLY A 28 -15.79 23.55 -16.22
CA GLY A 28 -14.56 23.85 -15.49
C GLY A 28 -14.42 25.34 -15.19
N ALA A 29 -14.53 26.21 -16.21
CA ALA A 29 -14.46 27.66 -16.02
C ALA A 29 -15.52 28.18 -15.03
N LEU A 30 -16.75 27.69 -15.12
CA LEU A 30 -17.82 28.00 -14.17
C LEU A 30 -17.49 27.53 -12.75
N PHE A 31 -16.93 26.32 -12.60
CA PHE A 31 -16.50 25.81 -11.31
C PHE A 31 -15.33 26.64 -10.73
N ALA A 32 -14.35 27.03 -11.55
CA ALA A 32 -13.25 27.89 -11.12
C ALA A 32 -13.77 29.24 -10.59
N TYR A 33 -14.71 29.85 -11.30
CA TYR A 33 -15.29 31.15 -10.95
C TYR A 33 -16.28 31.09 -9.77
N ARG A 34 -17.24 30.16 -9.78
CA ARG A 34 -18.35 30.09 -8.80
C ARG A 34 -18.19 29.03 -7.71
N GLY A 35 -17.32 28.03 -7.89
CA GLY A 35 -17.12 26.93 -6.94
C GLY A 35 -18.25 25.90 -6.89
N TRP A 36 -19.07 25.78 -7.95
CA TRP A 36 -20.23 24.88 -7.97
C TRP A 36 -19.84 23.39 -8.05
N ARG A 37 -19.64 22.76 -6.87
CA ARG A 37 -19.20 21.36 -6.74
C ARG A 37 -20.12 20.37 -7.44
N LEU A 38 -21.45 20.55 -7.34
CA LEU A 38 -22.41 19.64 -7.97
C LEU A 38 -22.30 19.64 -9.49
N LEU A 39 -22.22 20.83 -10.10
CA LEU A 39 -22.01 20.97 -11.55
C LEU A 39 -20.71 20.28 -11.99
N TYR A 40 -19.65 20.43 -11.20
CA TYR A 40 -18.37 19.80 -11.47
C TYR A 40 -18.43 18.27 -11.41
N TRP A 41 -19.10 17.69 -10.41
CA TRP A 41 -19.32 16.24 -10.34
C TRP A 41 -20.17 15.72 -11.50
N THR A 42 -21.20 16.46 -11.91
CA THR A 42 -22.00 16.11 -13.10
C THR A 42 -21.13 16.12 -14.35
N ALA A 43 -20.25 17.12 -14.51
CA ALA A 43 -19.31 17.18 -15.63
C ALA A 43 -18.30 16.02 -15.59
N MET A 44 -17.77 15.69 -14.42
CA MET A 44 -16.87 14.55 -14.20
C MET A 44 -17.52 13.23 -14.64
N ILE A 45 -18.67 12.87 -14.07
CA ILE A 45 -19.36 11.61 -14.36
C ILE A 45 -19.85 11.58 -15.81
N GLY A 46 -20.47 12.67 -16.27
CA GLY A 46 -20.99 12.79 -17.63
C GLY A 46 -19.90 12.74 -18.69
N GLY A 47 -18.78 13.45 -18.49
CA GLY A 47 -17.64 13.45 -19.41
C GLY A 47 -17.04 12.05 -19.60
N TRP A 48 -16.74 11.37 -18.49
CA TRP A 48 -16.21 9.99 -18.56
C TRP A 48 -17.21 9.01 -19.18
N THR A 49 -18.51 9.16 -18.90
CA THR A 49 -19.56 8.34 -19.52
C THR A 49 -19.63 8.55 -21.03
N VAL A 50 -19.54 9.78 -21.51
CA VAL A 50 -19.56 10.07 -22.95
C VAL A 50 -18.34 9.49 -23.65
N PHE A 51 -17.13 9.59 -23.07
CA PHE A 51 -15.94 8.96 -23.65
C PHE A 51 -16.04 7.43 -23.67
N ALA A 52 -16.61 6.81 -22.63
CA ALA A 52 -16.87 5.38 -22.61
C ALA A 52 -17.86 4.96 -23.73
N LEU A 53 -18.94 5.71 -23.91
CA LEU A 53 -19.90 5.47 -24.99
C LEU A 53 -19.30 5.70 -26.37
N ALA A 54 -18.43 6.69 -26.53
CA ALA A 54 -17.69 6.93 -27.78
C ALA A 54 -16.79 5.74 -28.11
N TYR A 55 -16.10 5.17 -27.12
CA TYR A 55 -15.31 3.95 -27.29
C TYR A 55 -16.19 2.75 -27.69
N VAL A 56 -17.26 2.46 -26.93
CA VAL A 56 -18.10 1.27 -27.15
C VAL A 56 -18.83 1.32 -28.49
N ASN A 57 -19.44 2.46 -28.84
CA ASN A 57 -20.26 2.57 -30.05
C ASN A 57 -19.45 2.91 -31.31
N GLY A 58 -18.22 3.43 -31.16
CA GLY A 58 -17.34 3.73 -32.28
C GLY A 58 -16.28 2.65 -32.46
N LEU A 59 -15.22 2.75 -31.65
CA LEU A 59 -13.97 2.00 -31.83
C LEU A 59 -14.06 0.50 -31.50
N ALA A 60 -14.89 0.13 -30.52
CA ALA A 60 -15.06 -1.27 -30.14
C ALA A 60 -15.97 -2.03 -31.11
N ALA A 61 -16.96 -1.35 -31.70
CA ALA A 61 -17.89 -1.92 -32.67
C ALA A 61 -17.23 -2.16 -34.04
N ASP A 62 -16.29 -1.30 -34.42
CA ASP A 62 -15.52 -1.43 -35.66
C ASP A 62 -14.02 -1.25 -35.38
N PRO A 63 -13.30 -2.35 -35.09
CA PRO A 63 -11.86 -2.32 -34.81
C PRO A 63 -11.01 -1.80 -35.98
N THR A 64 -11.57 -1.78 -37.20
CA THR A 64 -10.91 -1.29 -38.42
C THR A 64 -10.95 0.24 -38.54
N GLN A 65 -11.69 0.92 -37.66
CA GLN A 65 -11.68 2.38 -37.58
C GLN A 65 -10.26 2.95 -37.45
N ALA A 66 -10.09 4.13 -38.05
CA ALA A 66 -8.81 4.75 -38.25
C ALA A 66 -8.03 4.92 -36.93
N VAL A 67 -6.73 4.62 -36.96
CA VAL A 67 -5.78 4.90 -35.86
C VAL A 67 -5.89 6.35 -35.37
N GLN A 68 -6.29 7.27 -36.25
CA GLN A 68 -6.55 8.68 -35.95
C GLN A 68 -7.65 8.88 -34.90
N ASP A 69 -8.75 8.13 -34.96
CA ASP A 69 -9.88 8.25 -34.01
C ASP A 69 -9.48 7.78 -32.61
N ARG A 70 -8.61 6.77 -32.52
CA ARG A 70 -8.01 6.35 -31.25
C ARG A 70 -7.14 7.46 -30.65
N TRP A 71 -6.26 8.05 -31.45
CA TRP A 71 -5.43 9.17 -30.98
C TRP A 71 -6.27 10.38 -30.55
N LEU A 72 -7.34 10.69 -31.29
CA LEU A 72 -8.27 11.76 -30.93
C LEU A 72 -8.93 11.50 -29.57
N LEU A 73 -9.46 10.29 -29.34
CA LEU A 73 -10.08 9.94 -28.06
C LEU A 73 -9.05 9.92 -26.93
N GLN A 74 -7.83 9.43 -27.17
CA GLN A 74 -6.76 9.47 -26.18
C GLN A 74 -6.41 10.91 -25.78
N ALA A 75 -6.31 11.82 -26.75
CA ALA A 75 -6.06 13.23 -26.49
C ALA A 75 -7.18 13.87 -25.65
N ALA A 76 -8.44 13.53 -25.95
CA ALA A 76 -9.59 13.98 -25.18
C ALA A 76 -9.62 13.43 -23.74
N ILE A 77 -9.26 12.15 -23.55
CA ILE A 77 -9.11 11.53 -22.23
C ILE A 77 -8.02 12.24 -21.41
N LEU A 78 -6.85 12.50 -22.02
CA LEU A 78 -5.76 13.21 -21.35
C LEU A 78 -6.14 14.65 -21.01
N TYR A 79 -6.81 15.35 -21.93
CA TYR A 79 -7.33 16.69 -21.70
C TYR A 79 -8.32 16.72 -20.52
N ALA A 80 -9.29 15.80 -20.50
CA ALA A 80 -10.27 15.72 -19.44
C ALA A 80 -9.64 15.33 -18.11
N TRP A 81 -8.69 14.38 -18.08
CA TRP A 81 -7.94 14.05 -16.88
C TRP A 81 -7.19 15.27 -16.33
N ALA A 82 -6.42 15.96 -17.17
CA ALA A 82 -5.67 17.15 -16.77
C ALA A 82 -6.61 18.22 -16.21
N LEU A 83 -7.66 18.58 -16.95
CA LEU A 83 -8.64 19.57 -16.52
C LEU A 83 -9.35 19.16 -15.22
N LEU A 84 -9.82 17.91 -15.13
CA LEU A 84 -10.64 17.44 -14.02
C LEU A 84 -9.81 17.16 -12.74
N TRP A 85 -8.49 17.04 -12.87
CA TRP A 85 -7.57 16.89 -11.76
C TRP A 85 -6.99 18.22 -11.31
N THR A 86 -6.40 19.01 -12.22
CA THR A 86 -5.62 20.19 -11.83
C THR A 86 -6.49 21.37 -11.44
N LEU A 87 -7.67 21.53 -12.05
CA LEU A 87 -8.55 22.67 -11.82
C LEU A 87 -9.03 22.83 -10.36
N PRO A 88 -9.52 21.78 -9.67
CA PRO A 88 -9.92 21.89 -8.27
C PRO A 88 -8.73 22.22 -7.36
N LEU A 89 -7.55 21.70 -7.67
CA LEU A 89 -6.33 22.01 -6.91
C LEU A 89 -5.89 23.46 -7.13
N ALA A 90 -5.82 23.90 -8.39
CA ALA A 90 -5.43 25.26 -8.75
C ALA A 90 -6.37 26.30 -8.16
N ARG A 91 -7.69 26.04 -8.20
CA ARG A 91 -8.70 26.91 -7.60
C ARG A 91 -8.44 27.10 -6.10
N GLU A 92 -8.26 26.02 -5.34
CA GLU A 92 -8.01 26.12 -3.90
C GLU A 92 -6.69 26.82 -3.59
N VAL A 93 -5.61 26.53 -4.34
CA VAL A 93 -4.33 27.22 -4.15
C VAL A 93 -4.45 28.73 -4.40
N VAL A 94 -5.16 29.15 -5.44
CA VAL A 94 -5.41 30.56 -5.73
C VAL A 94 -6.24 31.22 -4.63
N LEU A 95 -7.29 30.55 -4.14
CA LEU A 95 -8.10 31.06 -3.04
C LEU A 95 -7.29 31.22 -1.75
N ILE A 96 -6.47 30.23 -1.40
CA ILE A 96 -5.59 30.27 -0.22
C ILE A 96 -4.59 31.43 -0.34
N ARG A 97 -3.99 31.63 -1.53
CA ARG A 97 -3.01 32.69 -1.77
C ARG A 97 -3.61 34.09 -1.76
N ASN A 98 -4.74 34.30 -2.44
CA ASN A 98 -5.30 35.64 -2.64
C ASN A 98 -6.12 36.13 -1.45
N LEU A 99 -6.83 35.23 -0.75
CA LEU A 99 -7.73 35.62 0.33
C LEU A 99 -7.10 35.48 1.73
N GLY A 100 -5.84 35.02 1.80
CA GLY A 100 -5.06 34.97 3.04
C GLY A 100 -5.85 34.38 4.21
N PHE A 101 -6.27 33.11 4.12
CA PHE A 101 -7.03 32.41 5.18
C PHE A 101 -8.25 33.18 5.77
N ALA A 102 -8.77 34.22 5.12
CA ALA A 102 -10.01 34.82 5.58
C ALA A 102 -11.13 33.79 5.34
N PRO A 103 -11.83 33.32 6.40
CA PRO A 103 -12.90 32.35 6.24
C PRO A 103 -13.89 32.89 5.23
N TYR A 104 -14.21 32.06 4.25
CA TYR A 104 -15.08 32.38 3.13
C TYR A 104 -16.45 32.79 3.67
N ARG A 105 -16.71 34.10 3.79
CA ARG A 105 -18.02 34.66 4.15
C ARG A 105 -18.99 34.45 3.00
N VAL A 106 -19.60 33.27 2.92
CA VAL A 106 -20.86 33.09 2.17
C VAL A 106 -21.99 33.51 3.10
N GLY A 107 -22.24 34.81 3.17
CA GLY A 107 -23.53 35.41 3.56
C GLY A 107 -24.38 34.72 4.64
N GLY A 108 -23.76 34.22 5.71
CA GLY A 108 -24.43 33.54 6.82
C GLY A 108 -23.73 33.81 8.15
N PRO A 109 -24.40 33.57 9.30
CA PRO A 109 -23.82 33.77 10.62
C PRO A 109 -22.50 33.00 10.74
N LEU A 110 -21.53 33.60 11.43
CA LEU A 110 -20.20 33.02 11.69
C LEU A 110 -20.34 31.72 12.48
N GLU A 111 -20.58 30.62 11.78
CA GLU A 111 -20.46 29.28 12.33
C GLU A 111 -18.96 28.95 12.30
N GLU A 112 -18.31 28.97 13.47
CA GLU A 112 -16.88 28.69 13.71
C GLU A 112 -16.46 27.24 13.34
N SER A 113 -17.19 26.59 12.44
CA SER A 113 -16.78 25.31 11.88
C SER A 113 -15.59 25.55 10.94
N HIS A 114 -14.48 24.90 11.28
CA HIS A 114 -13.21 24.96 10.56
C HIS A 114 -13.45 24.84 9.03
N PRO A 115 -12.86 25.68 8.16
CA PRO A 115 -13.13 25.71 6.71
C PRO A 115 -12.88 24.38 5.96
N TRP A 116 -12.29 23.40 6.64
CA TRP A 116 -11.99 22.06 6.17
C TRP A 116 -12.79 21.03 6.97
N ASP A 117 -14.11 21.08 6.83
CA ASP A 117 -14.99 20.01 7.27
C ASP A 117 -14.66 18.70 6.51
N GLU A 118 -14.93 17.57 7.15
CA GLU A 118 -14.67 16.20 6.66
C GLU A 118 -15.18 15.99 5.23
N ARG A 119 -16.33 16.61 4.90
CA ARG A 119 -16.94 16.58 3.56
C ARG A 119 -16.05 17.18 2.46
N THR A 120 -15.35 18.28 2.76
CA THR A 120 -14.45 18.93 1.81
C THR A 120 -13.19 18.07 1.60
N SER A 121 -12.72 17.39 2.64
CA SER A 121 -11.63 16.42 2.52
C SER A 121 -12.02 15.27 1.58
N VAL A 122 -13.16 14.63 1.81
CA VAL A 122 -13.66 13.51 0.97
C VAL A 122 -13.75 13.91 -0.50
N HIS A 123 -14.22 15.12 -0.80
CA HIS A 123 -14.31 15.64 -2.16
C HIS A 123 -12.97 15.58 -2.92
N PHE A 124 -11.87 16.08 -2.33
CA PHE A 124 -10.57 16.08 -2.98
C PHE A 124 -9.96 14.69 -3.10
N HIS A 125 -10.17 13.81 -2.12
CA HIS A 125 -9.71 12.42 -2.21
C HIS A 125 -10.40 11.70 -3.37
N LEU A 126 -11.74 11.82 -3.48
CA LEU A 126 -12.49 11.18 -4.55
C LEU A 126 -12.12 11.74 -5.93
N LEU A 127 -11.96 13.05 -6.09
CA LEU A 127 -11.56 13.64 -7.37
C LEU A 127 -10.14 13.21 -7.78
N SER A 128 -9.21 13.20 -6.82
CA SER A 128 -7.81 12.83 -7.07
C SER A 128 -7.66 11.37 -7.46
N LEU A 129 -8.56 10.49 -7.00
CA LEU A 129 -8.60 9.08 -7.36
C LEU A 129 -9.41 8.80 -8.64
N ALA A 130 -10.60 9.39 -8.77
CA ALA A 130 -11.52 9.07 -9.84
C ALA A 130 -11.02 9.50 -11.22
N ALA A 131 -10.44 10.72 -11.34
CA ALA A 131 -9.97 11.23 -12.63
C ALA A 131 -8.89 10.34 -13.27
N PRO A 132 -7.77 10.02 -12.58
CA PRO A 132 -6.72 9.21 -13.18
C PRO A 132 -7.16 7.76 -13.39
N LEU A 133 -7.97 7.19 -12.50
CA LEU A 133 -8.47 5.82 -12.68
C LEU A 133 -9.38 5.70 -13.90
N ALA A 134 -10.30 6.64 -14.10
CA ALA A 134 -11.16 6.66 -15.29
C ALA A 134 -10.33 6.85 -16.58
N ALA A 135 -9.36 7.77 -16.54
CA ALA A 135 -8.46 8.02 -17.66
C ALA A 135 -7.64 6.79 -18.04
N LEU A 136 -7.03 6.13 -17.04
CA LEU A 136 -6.21 4.94 -17.23
C LEU A 136 -7.05 3.74 -17.68
N LEU A 137 -8.25 3.56 -17.12
CA LEU A 137 -9.16 2.48 -17.53
C LEU A 137 -9.56 2.62 -19.00
N LEU A 138 -10.01 3.81 -19.42
CA LEU A 138 -10.40 4.05 -20.82
C LEU A 138 -9.20 3.96 -21.75
N SER A 139 -8.04 4.53 -21.37
CA SER A 139 -6.82 4.42 -22.17
C SER A 139 -6.39 2.96 -22.32
N ARG A 140 -6.58 2.12 -21.28
CA ARG A 140 -6.32 0.68 -21.33
C ARG A 140 -7.21 -0.08 -22.30
N GLN A 141 -8.48 0.30 -22.38
CA GLN A 141 -9.38 -0.28 -23.38
C GLN A 141 -9.00 0.16 -24.80
N LEU A 142 -8.51 1.39 -24.93
CA LEU A 142 -8.12 1.97 -26.21
C LEU A 142 -6.85 1.35 -26.80
N TRP A 143 -5.89 0.98 -25.94
CA TRP A 143 -4.60 0.44 -26.35
C TRP A 143 -4.33 -0.95 -25.77
N ALA A 144 -4.22 -1.94 -26.66
CA ALA A 144 -3.84 -3.32 -26.33
C ALA A 144 -2.34 -3.48 -26.02
N LEU A 145 -1.83 -2.70 -25.06
CA LEU A 145 -0.43 -2.77 -24.62
C LEU A 145 -0.22 -3.93 -23.63
N PRO A 146 1.02 -4.47 -23.56
CA PRO A 146 1.40 -5.43 -22.52
C PRO A 146 1.18 -4.87 -21.10
N ASN A 147 0.91 -5.76 -20.14
CA ASN A 147 0.70 -5.39 -18.73
C ASN A 147 1.91 -4.67 -18.12
N THR A 148 3.12 -5.03 -18.53
CA THR A 148 4.37 -4.39 -18.07
C THR A 148 4.42 -2.91 -18.48
N THR A 149 4.10 -2.62 -19.75
CA THR A 149 4.02 -1.25 -20.28
C THR A 149 2.92 -0.47 -19.57
N TRP A 150 1.74 -1.06 -19.38
CA TRP A 150 0.65 -0.44 -18.63
C TRP A 150 1.03 -0.12 -17.19
N GLY A 151 1.69 -1.05 -16.50
CA GLY A 151 2.17 -0.80 -15.15
C GLY A 151 3.17 0.35 -15.09
N GLY A 152 4.09 0.44 -16.06
CA GLY A 152 5.01 1.58 -16.18
C GLY A 152 4.29 2.92 -16.38
N ILE A 153 3.26 2.97 -17.23
CA ILE A 153 2.44 4.17 -17.43
C ILE A 153 1.74 4.58 -16.13
N VAL A 154 1.10 3.62 -15.43
CA VAL A 154 0.41 3.88 -14.17
C VAL A 154 1.38 4.35 -13.08
N LEU A 155 2.58 3.76 -13.00
CA LEU A 155 3.65 4.20 -12.08
C LEU A 155 4.14 5.61 -12.42
N GLY A 156 4.27 5.94 -13.71
CA GLY A 156 4.56 7.31 -14.16
C GLY A 156 3.50 8.30 -13.68
N THR A 157 2.22 7.95 -13.81
CA THR A 157 1.12 8.76 -13.28
C THR A 157 1.17 8.86 -11.76
N ALA A 158 1.43 7.77 -11.04
CA ALA A 158 1.61 7.79 -9.59
C ALA A 158 2.71 8.76 -9.14
N LEU A 159 3.84 8.78 -9.87
CA LEU A 159 4.94 9.72 -9.62
C LEU A 159 4.51 11.18 -9.83
N LEU A 160 3.71 11.48 -10.86
CA LEU A 160 3.16 12.83 -11.07
C LEU A 160 2.31 13.29 -9.88
N TYR A 161 1.46 12.41 -9.35
CA TYR A 161 0.66 12.70 -8.15
C TYR A 161 1.53 12.87 -6.90
N LEU A 162 2.60 12.09 -6.75
CA LEU A 162 3.56 12.22 -5.66
C LEU A 162 4.30 13.57 -5.71
N LEU A 163 4.72 14.00 -6.91
CA LEU A 163 5.34 15.32 -7.11
C LEU A 163 4.35 16.45 -6.82
N ALA A 164 3.12 16.34 -7.31
CA ALA A 164 2.06 17.30 -6.99
C ALA A 164 1.80 17.37 -5.48
N ALA A 165 1.81 16.24 -4.77
CA ALA A 165 1.70 16.20 -3.32
C ALA A 165 2.84 16.94 -2.62
N GLY A 166 4.09 16.75 -3.07
CA GLY A 166 5.26 17.42 -2.52
C GLY A 166 5.18 18.93 -2.64
N GLU A 167 4.78 19.43 -3.82
CA GLU A 167 4.57 20.86 -4.04
C GLU A 167 3.40 21.41 -3.23
N LEU A 168 2.24 20.73 -3.25
CA LEU A 168 1.08 21.13 -2.46
C LEU A 168 1.34 21.07 -0.95
N GLY A 169 2.22 20.18 -0.47
CA GLY A 169 2.55 20.05 0.94
C GLY A 169 3.20 21.30 1.53
N ARG A 170 3.82 22.15 0.70
CA ARG A 170 4.35 23.46 1.09
C ARG A 170 3.26 24.49 1.37
N TRP A 171 2.09 24.33 0.73
CA TRP A 171 1.00 25.31 0.76
C TRP A 171 -0.19 24.85 1.60
N HIS A 172 -0.58 23.58 1.47
CA HIS A 172 -1.81 23.05 2.05
C HIS A 172 -1.77 21.53 2.26
N ARG A 173 -1.53 21.10 3.51
CA ARG A 173 -1.37 19.67 3.87
C ARG A 173 -2.56 18.77 3.49
N PRO A 174 -3.84 19.14 3.72
CA PRO A 174 -4.96 18.30 3.31
C PRO A 174 -5.01 17.98 1.80
N LEU A 175 -4.64 18.93 0.94
CA LEU A 175 -4.62 18.71 -0.51
C LEU A 175 -3.46 17.79 -0.91
N ALA A 176 -2.31 17.96 -0.27
CA ALA A 176 -1.18 17.06 -0.42
C ALA A 176 -1.53 15.62 -0.02
N ASN A 177 -2.27 15.44 1.08
CA ASN A 177 -2.71 14.12 1.53
C ASN A 177 -3.63 13.43 0.51
N ALA A 178 -4.55 14.17 -0.12
CA ALA A 178 -5.38 13.64 -1.19
C ALA A 178 -4.55 13.18 -2.40
N GLN A 179 -3.50 13.93 -2.76
CA GLN A 179 -2.57 13.53 -3.83
C GLN A 179 -1.70 12.32 -3.43
N LEU A 180 -1.25 12.24 -2.18
CA LEU A 180 -0.49 11.08 -1.67
C LEU A 180 -1.33 9.81 -1.70
N LEU A 181 -2.61 9.89 -1.32
CA LEU A 181 -3.51 8.74 -1.40
C LEU A 181 -3.68 8.27 -2.84
N ALA A 182 -3.91 9.21 -3.77
CA ALA A 182 -4.01 8.89 -5.19
C ALA A 182 -2.71 8.30 -5.74
N ALA A 183 -1.56 8.88 -5.42
CA ALA A 183 -0.25 8.37 -5.78
C ALA A 183 -0.05 6.93 -5.30
N ALA A 184 -0.38 6.64 -4.04
CA ALA A 184 -0.23 5.29 -3.47
C ALA A 184 -1.20 4.27 -4.09
N THR A 185 -2.46 4.63 -4.30
CA THR A 185 -3.42 3.74 -4.97
C THR A 185 -2.97 3.42 -6.40
N LEU A 186 -2.55 4.44 -7.15
CA LEU A 186 -2.00 4.24 -8.50
C LEU A 186 -0.68 3.45 -8.44
N GLY A 187 0.17 3.68 -7.45
CA GLY A 187 1.39 2.92 -7.19
C GLY A 187 1.11 1.43 -7.07
N ILE A 188 0.17 1.04 -6.20
CA ILE A 188 -0.26 -0.36 -6.03
C ILE A 188 -0.75 -0.95 -7.35
N VAL A 189 -1.65 -0.27 -8.08
CA VAL A 189 -2.18 -0.74 -9.37
C VAL A 189 -1.05 -0.91 -10.40
N GLY A 190 -0.13 0.06 -10.45
CA GLY A 190 1.01 0.05 -11.35
C GLY A 190 2.00 -1.08 -11.05
N LEU A 191 2.33 -1.30 -9.78
CA LEU A 191 3.18 -2.40 -9.33
C LEU A 191 2.55 -3.76 -9.68
N VAL A 192 1.27 -3.97 -9.38
CA VAL A 192 0.54 -5.21 -9.70
C VAL A 192 0.51 -5.46 -11.21
N ALA A 193 0.34 -4.41 -12.02
CA ALA A 193 0.38 -4.54 -13.47
C ALA A 193 1.80 -4.85 -13.98
N ALA A 194 2.82 -4.17 -13.46
CA ALA A 194 4.21 -4.23 -13.96
C ALA A 194 5.00 -5.46 -13.50
N LEU A 195 4.83 -5.87 -12.24
CA LEU A 195 5.70 -6.84 -11.58
C LEU A 195 4.98 -8.17 -11.36
N ARG A 196 5.75 -9.24 -11.13
CA ARG A 196 5.24 -10.59 -10.86
C ARG A 196 6.05 -11.27 -9.77
N GLY A 197 5.45 -12.27 -9.11
CA GLY A 197 6.11 -13.16 -8.15
C GLY A 197 6.85 -12.43 -7.02
N ASN A 198 8.11 -12.82 -6.79
CA ASN A 198 8.97 -12.33 -5.72
C ASN A 198 9.15 -10.80 -5.71
N VAL A 199 9.32 -10.21 -6.90
CA VAL A 199 9.58 -8.77 -7.04
C VAL A 199 8.32 -7.97 -6.69
N LEU A 200 7.14 -8.47 -7.07
CA LEU A 200 5.87 -7.83 -6.72
C LEU A 200 5.61 -7.88 -5.21
N LEU A 201 5.82 -9.03 -4.56
CA LEU A 201 5.67 -9.15 -3.11
C LEU A 201 6.53 -8.11 -2.36
N LEU A 202 7.81 -8.02 -2.73
CA LEU A 202 8.74 -7.09 -2.10
C LEU A 202 8.36 -5.63 -2.37
N ALA A 203 7.93 -5.31 -3.60
CA ALA A 203 7.50 -3.96 -3.95
C ALA A 203 6.24 -3.54 -3.18
N LEU A 204 5.24 -4.42 -3.03
CA LEU A 204 4.04 -4.14 -2.24
C LEU A 204 4.34 -4.00 -0.75
N ALA A 205 5.24 -4.83 -0.21
CA ALA A 205 5.72 -4.68 1.17
C ALA A 205 6.42 -3.32 1.38
N ALA A 206 7.25 -2.90 0.41
CA ALA A 206 7.94 -1.61 0.46
C ALA A 206 6.96 -0.43 0.36
N GLU A 207 5.99 -0.49 -0.55
CA GLU A 207 4.89 0.47 -0.70
C GLU A 207 4.08 0.57 0.61
N GLY A 208 3.71 -0.55 1.22
CA GLY A 208 3.01 -0.60 2.50
C GLY A 208 3.80 0.04 3.65
N THR A 209 5.11 -0.19 3.73
CA THR A 209 5.99 0.48 4.71
C THR A 209 6.10 1.97 4.44
N ALA A 210 6.23 2.38 3.18
CA ALA A 210 6.27 3.79 2.79
C ALA A 210 4.96 4.49 3.16
N LEU A 211 3.81 3.83 2.97
CA LEU A 211 2.50 4.35 3.39
C LEU A 211 2.42 4.56 4.90
N HIS A 212 2.93 3.65 5.72
CA HIS A 212 3.02 3.84 7.18
C HIS A 212 3.92 5.02 7.55
N LEU A 213 5.05 5.21 6.84
CA LEU A 213 5.93 6.35 7.05
C LEU A 213 5.22 7.66 6.71
N VAL A 214 4.49 7.70 5.60
CA VAL A 214 3.70 8.86 5.17
C VAL A 214 2.57 9.13 6.16
N ALA A 215 1.84 8.11 6.61
CA ALA A 215 0.79 8.20 7.61
C ALA A 215 1.31 8.83 8.91
N ARG A 216 2.46 8.36 9.40
CA ARG A 216 3.12 8.93 10.59
C ARG A 216 3.47 10.42 10.42
N ARG A 217 3.84 10.86 9.22
CA ARG A 217 4.20 12.26 8.95
C ARG A 217 2.99 13.17 8.74
N THR A 218 1.91 12.65 8.18
CA THR A 218 0.76 13.44 7.71
C THR A 218 -0.40 13.48 8.70
N GLY A 219 -0.53 12.48 9.57
CA GLY A 219 -1.58 12.40 10.59
C GLY A 219 -3.02 12.22 10.05
N GLY A 220 -3.18 11.91 8.76
CA GLY A 220 -4.50 11.67 8.17
C GLY A 220 -5.07 10.27 8.50
N TYR A 221 -6.40 10.13 8.57
CA TYR A 221 -7.05 8.86 8.89
C TYR A 221 -7.05 7.84 7.75
N ALA A 222 -7.11 8.28 6.49
CA ALA A 222 -7.23 7.38 5.33
C ALA A 222 -5.92 6.61 5.04
N THR A 223 -4.76 7.27 5.13
CA THR A 223 -3.46 6.67 4.80
C THR A 223 -3.11 5.45 5.66
N PRO A 224 -3.25 5.48 7.01
CA PRO A 224 -3.08 4.29 7.84
C PRO A 224 -3.97 3.12 7.42
N VAL A 225 -5.25 3.37 7.13
CA VAL A 225 -6.20 2.31 6.75
C VAL A 225 -5.74 1.62 5.48
N VAL A 226 -5.32 2.37 4.46
CA VAL A 226 -4.77 1.80 3.22
C VAL A 226 -3.46 1.06 3.46
N ALA A 227 -2.57 1.60 4.30
CA ALA A 227 -1.32 0.93 4.68
C ALA A 227 -1.58 -0.43 5.36
N HIS A 228 -2.54 -0.50 6.29
CA HIS A 228 -2.94 -1.74 6.95
C HIS A 228 -3.59 -2.73 5.99
N ALA A 229 -4.50 -2.27 5.12
CA ALA A 229 -5.15 -3.12 4.14
C ALA A 229 -4.12 -3.74 3.17
N LEU A 230 -3.16 -2.94 2.70
CA LEU A 230 -2.09 -3.42 1.84
C LEU A 230 -1.20 -4.45 2.57
N TRP A 231 -0.80 -4.15 3.81
CA TRP A 231 -0.02 -5.09 4.63
C TRP A 231 -0.76 -6.37 4.95
N ALA A 232 -2.08 -6.33 5.15
CA ALA A 232 -2.88 -7.53 5.32
C ALA A 232 -2.84 -8.40 4.05
N GLY A 233 -2.94 -7.79 2.85
CA GLY A 233 -2.76 -8.49 1.58
C GLY A 233 -1.36 -9.11 1.42
N VAL A 234 -0.31 -8.35 1.75
CA VAL A 234 1.09 -8.84 1.74
C VAL A 234 1.28 -10.00 2.72
N ALA A 235 0.71 -9.90 3.93
CA ALA A 235 0.80 -10.95 4.94
C ALA A 235 0.07 -12.23 4.52
N LEU A 236 -1.14 -12.13 3.96
CA LEU A 236 -1.87 -13.29 3.44
C LEU A 236 -1.10 -13.99 2.31
N TRP A 237 -0.51 -13.21 1.40
CA TRP A 237 0.32 -13.76 0.33
C TRP A 237 1.60 -14.42 0.88
N LEU A 238 2.25 -13.80 1.86
CA LEU A 238 3.41 -14.39 2.52
C LEU A 238 3.05 -15.70 3.23
N ILE A 239 1.90 -15.77 3.91
CA ILE A 239 1.42 -17.00 4.56
C ILE A 239 1.20 -18.12 3.53
N ASP A 240 0.53 -17.84 2.43
CA ASP A 240 0.31 -18.79 1.34
C ASP A 240 1.63 -19.35 0.79
N ARG A 241 2.61 -18.46 0.54
CA ARG A 241 3.95 -18.85 0.08
C ARG A 241 4.70 -19.71 1.09
N LEU A 242 4.69 -19.32 2.37
CA LEU A 242 5.38 -20.07 3.43
C LEU A 242 4.73 -21.44 3.66
N ALA A 243 3.41 -21.56 3.49
CA ALA A 243 2.69 -22.82 3.56
C ALA A 243 2.94 -23.73 2.34
N GLY A 244 3.17 -23.14 1.17
CA GLY A 244 3.51 -23.87 -0.07
C GLY A 244 4.91 -24.49 -0.10
N GLY A 245 5.75 -24.24 0.91
CA GLY A 245 7.09 -24.81 1.04
C GLY A 245 8.21 -23.93 0.46
N ALA A 246 9.42 -24.47 0.42
CA ALA A 246 10.63 -23.73 0.08
C ALA A 246 10.59 -23.18 -1.35
N ALA A 247 10.36 -21.89 -1.49
CA ALA A 247 10.71 -21.19 -2.72
C ALA A 247 12.24 -21.25 -2.89
N GLY A 248 12.72 -21.42 -4.13
CA GLY A 248 14.17 -21.36 -4.41
C GLY A 248 14.81 -20.06 -3.88
N LEU A 249 16.15 -19.96 -3.85
CA LEU A 249 16.90 -18.89 -3.17
C LEU A 249 16.30 -17.48 -3.33
N ALA A 250 15.92 -17.09 -4.54
CA ALA A 250 15.32 -15.79 -4.83
C ALA A 250 13.97 -15.57 -4.11
N GLY A 251 13.15 -16.60 -4.00
CA GLY A 251 11.89 -16.57 -3.25
C GLY A 251 12.13 -16.42 -1.76
N SER A 252 13.02 -17.25 -1.20
CA SER A 252 13.42 -17.19 0.21
C SER A 252 13.94 -15.80 0.61
N LEU A 253 14.75 -15.15 -0.23
CA LEU A 253 15.23 -13.78 0.03
C LEU A 253 14.11 -12.73 -0.03
N SER A 254 13.15 -12.87 -0.95
CA SER A 254 12.00 -11.95 -1.02
C SER A 254 11.08 -12.08 0.20
N ASP A 255 10.88 -13.29 0.71
CA ASP A 255 10.08 -13.54 1.92
C ASP A 255 10.75 -12.91 3.14
N LEU A 256 12.07 -13.10 3.29
CA LEU A 256 12.84 -12.47 4.36
C LEU A 256 12.83 -10.93 4.24
N GLY A 257 12.92 -10.39 3.02
CA GLY A 257 12.79 -8.96 2.77
C GLY A 257 11.43 -8.40 3.17
N ALA A 258 10.34 -9.11 2.86
CA ALA A 258 8.99 -8.74 3.27
C ALA A 258 8.84 -8.78 4.81
N ILE A 259 9.39 -9.81 5.47
CA ILE A 259 9.41 -9.91 6.94
C ILE A 259 10.17 -8.72 7.56
N ALA A 260 11.34 -8.39 7.01
CA ALA A 260 12.14 -7.25 7.48
C ALA A 260 11.39 -5.91 7.30
N LEU A 261 10.73 -5.71 6.15
CA LEU A 261 9.90 -4.53 5.91
C LEU A 261 8.70 -4.47 6.87
N GLY A 262 8.11 -5.61 7.24
CA GLY A 262 7.05 -5.70 8.23
C GLY A 262 7.52 -5.27 9.62
N LEU A 263 8.74 -5.64 10.02
CA LEU A 263 9.36 -5.17 11.27
C LEU A 263 9.64 -3.66 11.25
N ILE A 264 10.10 -3.12 10.10
CA ILE A 264 10.28 -1.68 9.92
C ILE A 264 8.93 -0.97 10.05
N ALA A 265 7.89 -1.47 9.37
CA ALA A 265 6.54 -0.94 9.47
C ALA A 265 6.04 -0.94 10.92
N ALA A 266 6.31 -1.99 11.70
CA ALA A 266 5.96 -2.06 13.11
C ALA A 266 6.54 -0.89 13.93
N GLY A 267 7.77 -0.46 13.63
CA GLY A 267 8.41 0.68 14.30
C GLY A 267 7.87 2.06 13.88
N LEU A 268 7.05 2.12 12.83
CA LEU A 268 6.39 3.34 12.37
C LEU A 268 5.00 3.53 12.96
N LEU A 269 4.39 2.47 13.50
CA LEU A 269 3.06 2.49 14.11
C LEU A 269 3.07 3.23 15.44
N GLN A 270 2.04 4.05 15.67
CA GLN A 270 1.86 4.81 16.90
C GLN A 270 1.17 3.99 17.98
N SER A 271 0.25 3.11 17.58
CA SER A 271 -0.48 2.26 18.52
C SER A 271 0.38 1.08 18.96
N ARG A 272 0.50 0.90 20.28
CA ARG A 272 1.25 -0.22 20.86
C ARG A 272 0.64 -1.56 20.47
N SER A 273 -0.69 -1.68 20.40
CA SER A 273 -1.34 -2.94 20.02
C SER A 273 -1.02 -3.33 18.58
N GLU A 274 -1.09 -2.38 17.64
CA GLU A 274 -0.79 -2.61 16.23
C GLU A 274 0.69 -2.97 16.03
N MET A 275 1.60 -2.23 16.68
CA MET A 275 3.03 -2.54 16.67
C MET A 275 3.30 -3.97 17.15
N LEU A 276 2.60 -4.42 18.21
CA LEU A 276 2.74 -5.77 18.73
C LEU A 276 2.25 -6.82 17.71
N VAL A 277 1.11 -6.60 17.06
CA VAL A 277 0.58 -7.51 16.03
C VAL A 277 1.60 -7.70 14.90
N TYR A 278 2.19 -6.61 14.39
CA TYR A 278 3.19 -6.70 13.33
C TYR A 278 4.45 -7.44 13.79
N ARG A 279 4.94 -7.16 15.02
CA ARG A 279 6.14 -7.83 15.57
C ARG A 279 5.92 -9.33 15.79
N TYR A 280 4.78 -9.72 16.36
CA TYR A 280 4.45 -11.13 16.53
C TYR A 280 4.24 -11.82 15.18
N GLY A 281 3.54 -11.18 14.25
CA GLY A 281 3.36 -11.71 12.89
C GLY A 281 4.69 -11.93 12.18
N ALA A 282 5.60 -10.94 12.22
CA ALA A 282 6.93 -11.06 11.64
C ALA A 282 7.79 -12.14 12.32
N HIS A 283 7.69 -12.31 13.65
CA HIS A 283 8.37 -13.37 14.37
C HIS A 283 7.87 -14.76 13.93
N LEU A 284 6.55 -14.96 13.85
CA LEU A 284 5.97 -16.22 13.37
C LEU A 284 6.33 -16.50 11.91
N ALA A 285 6.26 -15.48 11.05
CA ALA A 285 6.69 -15.59 9.66
C ALA A 285 8.17 -15.96 9.54
N PHE A 286 9.04 -15.41 10.41
CA PHE A 286 10.46 -15.77 10.44
C PHE A 286 10.70 -17.21 10.87
N LEU A 287 9.96 -17.71 11.87
CA LEU A 287 10.03 -19.12 12.28
C LEU A 287 9.57 -20.04 11.14
N ALA A 288 8.44 -19.73 10.49
CA ALA A 288 7.92 -20.47 9.35
C ALA A 288 8.87 -20.43 8.14
N TRP A 289 9.52 -19.28 7.90
CA TRP A 289 10.55 -19.15 6.88
C TRP A 289 11.78 -20.03 7.16
N MET A 290 12.28 -20.06 8.40
CA MET A 290 13.39 -20.96 8.78
C MET A 290 12.99 -22.44 8.64
N TRP A 291 11.74 -22.77 8.96
CA TRP A 291 11.19 -24.11 8.75
C TRP A 291 11.31 -24.49 7.27
N GLY A 292 10.66 -23.74 6.38
CA GLY A 292 10.66 -24.05 4.96
C GLY A 292 12.07 -24.07 4.35
N ALA A 293 12.95 -23.15 4.75
CA ALA A 293 14.30 -23.07 4.21
C ALA A 293 15.19 -24.26 4.61
N LEU A 294 15.04 -24.80 5.82
CA LEU A 294 15.91 -25.86 6.34
C LEU A 294 15.32 -27.27 6.19
N GLU A 295 13.99 -27.40 6.12
CA GLU A 295 13.31 -28.69 5.96
C GLU A 295 13.72 -29.41 4.66
N ALA A 296 14.05 -28.67 3.61
CA ALA A 296 14.50 -29.23 2.33
C ALA A 296 15.86 -29.95 2.39
N LEU A 297 16.62 -29.80 3.49
CA LEU A 297 17.91 -30.46 3.68
C LEU A 297 17.75 -31.90 4.20
N PRO A 298 18.73 -32.79 3.98
CA PRO A 298 18.74 -34.10 4.64
C PRO A 298 18.77 -33.94 6.16
N ASN A 299 17.83 -34.56 6.89
CA ASN A 299 17.59 -34.31 8.31
C ASN A 299 17.13 -32.87 8.63
N GLY A 300 16.45 -32.23 7.68
CA GLY A 300 16.00 -30.84 7.75
C GLY A 300 15.23 -30.50 9.03
N THR A 301 14.39 -31.42 9.50
CA THR A 301 13.60 -31.24 10.73
C THR A 301 14.48 -31.01 11.97
N GLY A 302 15.63 -31.68 12.06
CA GLY A 302 16.62 -31.45 13.11
C GLY A 302 17.28 -30.09 13.01
N TYR A 303 17.66 -29.65 11.80
CA TYR A 303 18.23 -28.32 11.57
C TYR A 303 17.24 -27.20 11.94
N VAL A 304 15.94 -27.38 11.66
CA VAL A 304 14.90 -26.44 12.07
C VAL A 304 14.87 -26.29 13.59
N THR A 305 14.91 -27.39 14.34
CA THR A 305 14.93 -27.37 15.82
C THR A 305 16.17 -26.66 16.36
N ILE A 306 17.34 -26.92 15.79
CA ILE A 306 18.60 -26.24 16.16
C ILE A 306 18.48 -24.75 15.89
N ALA A 307 18.03 -24.35 14.70
CA ALA A 307 17.91 -22.95 14.30
C ALA A 307 16.92 -22.19 15.18
N TRP A 308 15.74 -22.75 15.42
CA TRP A 308 14.74 -22.17 16.33
C TRP A 308 15.25 -22.07 17.77
N GLY A 309 15.94 -23.12 18.27
CA GLY A 309 16.54 -23.13 19.60
C GLY A 309 17.62 -22.06 19.76
N ALA A 310 18.55 -21.98 18.81
CA ALA A 310 19.60 -20.96 18.78
C ALA A 310 19.01 -19.54 18.71
N TYR A 311 18.00 -19.34 17.86
CA TYR A 311 17.27 -18.07 17.77
C TYR A 311 16.60 -17.70 19.10
N ALA A 312 15.90 -18.63 19.74
CA ALA A 312 15.21 -18.38 21.01
C ALA A 312 16.18 -18.07 22.16
N VAL A 313 17.31 -18.78 22.24
CA VAL A 313 18.40 -18.47 23.18
C VAL A 313 18.96 -17.07 22.91
N GLY A 314 19.21 -16.72 21.64
CA GLY A 314 19.66 -15.38 21.25
C GLY A 314 18.67 -14.28 21.68
N LEU A 315 17.38 -14.47 21.43
CA LEU A 315 16.31 -13.56 21.89
C LEU A 315 16.31 -13.42 23.41
N MET A 316 16.48 -14.53 24.15
CA MET A 316 16.53 -14.49 25.62
C MET A 316 17.72 -13.69 26.12
N LEU A 317 18.92 -13.95 25.59
CA LEU A 317 20.12 -13.24 25.98
C LEU A 317 19.99 -11.74 25.68
N MET A 318 19.39 -11.36 24.55
CA MET A 318 19.10 -9.96 24.22
C MET A 318 18.07 -9.35 25.18
N ALA A 319 16.99 -10.08 25.49
CA ALA A 319 15.95 -9.63 26.40
C ALA A 319 16.49 -9.36 27.81
N LEU A 320 17.41 -10.21 28.29
CA LEU A 320 18.07 -10.06 29.58
C LEU A 320 19.07 -8.91 29.62
N ARG A 321 19.75 -8.63 28.52
CA ARG A 321 20.68 -7.50 28.43
C ARG A 321 19.96 -6.15 28.37
N GLN A 322 18.79 -6.09 27.75
CA GLN A 322 18.06 -4.84 27.50
C GLN A 322 16.86 -4.63 28.44
N ASP A 323 16.57 -5.58 29.32
CA ASP A 323 15.42 -5.56 30.24
C ASP A 323 14.06 -5.39 29.53
N TRP A 324 13.88 -6.08 28.40
CA TRP A 324 12.66 -6.02 27.60
C TRP A 324 11.72 -7.19 27.94
N PRO A 325 10.71 -7.02 28.81
CA PRO A 325 9.89 -8.13 29.31
C PRO A 325 9.07 -8.81 28.20
N LEU A 326 8.73 -8.06 27.15
CA LEU A 326 8.04 -8.62 25.98
C LEU A 326 8.93 -9.59 25.21
N LEU A 327 10.19 -9.20 24.94
CA LEU A 327 11.15 -10.03 24.22
C LEU A 327 11.46 -11.30 25.01
N GLN A 328 11.50 -11.20 26.35
CA GLN A 328 11.64 -12.35 27.24
C GLN A 328 10.47 -13.33 27.09
N ARG A 329 9.22 -12.84 27.08
CA ARG A 329 8.03 -13.71 26.89
C ARG A 329 8.06 -14.40 25.53
N VAL A 330 8.42 -13.68 24.46
CA VAL A 330 8.59 -14.26 23.12
C VAL A 330 9.66 -15.36 23.16
N ALA A 331 10.83 -15.08 23.72
CA ALA A 331 11.93 -16.05 23.81
C ALA A 331 11.53 -17.31 24.60
N VAL A 332 10.85 -17.17 25.74
CA VAL A 332 10.32 -18.32 26.49
C VAL A 332 9.30 -19.09 25.64
N GLY A 333 8.37 -18.38 24.98
CA GLY A 333 7.38 -19.00 24.10
C GLY A 333 8.02 -19.81 22.97
N THR A 334 9.04 -19.26 22.31
CA THR A 334 9.79 -19.96 21.26
C THR A 334 10.56 -21.16 21.82
N LEU A 335 11.18 -21.04 23.00
CA LEU A 335 11.86 -22.18 23.66
C LEU A 335 10.87 -23.31 23.97
N LEU A 336 9.68 -22.98 24.49
CA LEU A 336 8.63 -23.96 24.74
C LEU A 336 8.15 -24.62 23.45
N LEU A 337 8.00 -23.86 22.37
CA LEU A 337 7.66 -24.38 21.05
C LEU A 337 8.73 -25.35 20.52
N VAL A 338 10.02 -25.01 20.69
CA VAL A 338 11.15 -25.89 20.32
C VAL A 338 11.11 -27.19 21.10
N VAL A 339 10.90 -27.13 22.42
CA VAL A 339 10.78 -28.33 23.26
C VAL A 339 9.59 -29.18 22.83
N ALA A 340 8.42 -28.57 22.60
CA ALA A 340 7.24 -29.28 22.16
C ALA A 340 7.47 -29.98 20.80
N LYS A 341 8.07 -29.29 19.82
CA LYS A 341 8.45 -29.88 18.53
C LYS A 341 9.42 -31.05 18.71
N LEU A 342 10.42 -30.90 19.57
CA LEU A 342 11.43 -31.93 19.83
C LEU A 342 10.79 -33.23 20.34
N PHE A 343 9.82 -33.13 21.25
CA PHE A 343 9.12 -34.30 21.76
C PHE A 343 8.07 -34.88 20.81
N ILE A 344 7.33 -34.05 20.08
CA ILE A 344 6.19 -34.52 19.26
C ILE A 344 6.66 -34.99 17.88
N VAL A 345 7.53 -34.22 17.23
CA VAL A 345 7.94 -34.42 15.83
C VAL A 345 9.29 -35.14 15.77
N ASP A 346 10.31 -34.56 16.41
CA ASP A 346 11.69 -35.00 16.20
C ASP A 346 11.97 -36.40 16.80
N LEU A 347 11.26 -36.80 17.85
CA LEU A 347 11.40 -38.14 18.42
C LEU A 347 11.00 -39.26 17.45
N GLY A 348 10.00 -38.99 16.59
CA GLY A 348 9.47 -39.95 15.62
C GLY A 348 10.20 -39.95 14.28
N GLU A 349 10.69 -38.78 13.85
CA GLU A 349 11.23 -38.60 12.50
C GLU A 349 12.76 -38.66 12.42
N LEU A 350 13.49 -38.34 13.50
CA LEU A 350 14.94 -38.30 13.46
C LEU A 350 15.60 -39.63 13.84
N GLU A 351 16.78 -39.87 13.25
CA GLU A 351 17.64 -40.99 13.63
C GLU A 351 18.06 -40.91 15.10
N ALA A 352 18.44 -42.06 15.68
CA ALA A 352 18.82 -42.13 17.09
C ALA A 352 19.96 -41.16 17.46
N LEU A 353 20.97 -41.02 16.60
CA LEU A 353 22.11 -40.14 16.84
C LEU A 353 21.68 -38.67 16.92
N TRP A 354 20.88 -38.20 15.96
CA TRP A 354 20.36 -36.83 15.92
C TRP A 354 19.52 -36.49 17.15
N ARG A 355 18.67 -37.43 17.59
CA ARG A 355 17.88 -37.26 18.83
C ARG A 355 18.78 -37.04 20.03
N ILE A 356 19.78 -37.92 20.24
CA ILE A 356 20.73 -37.80 21.36
C ILE A 356 21.44 -36.44 21.33
N LEU A 357 21.94 -36.01 20.17
CA LEU A 357 22.63 -34.74 20.02
C LEU A 357 21.71 -33.53 20.30
N LEU A 358 20.46 -33.55 19.83
CA LEU A 358 19.49 -32.49 20.09
C LEU A 358 19.12 -32.39 21.57
N PHE A 359 18.82 -33.52 22.24
CA PHE A 359 18.50 -33.53 23.66
C PHE A 359 19.68 -33.03 24.51
N LEU A 360 20.88 -33.53 24.23
CA LEU A 360 22.08 -33.11 24.95
C LEU A 360 22.40 -31.63 24.71
N GLY A 361 22.35 -31.18 23.46
CA GLY A 361 22.65 -29.80 23.07
C GLY A 361 21.65 -28.80 23.64
N LEU A 362 20.35 -29.07 23.50
CA LEU A 362 19.29 -28.21 24.05
C LEU A 362 19.32 -28.21 25.59
N GLY A 363 19.55 -29.38 26.21
CA GLY A 363 19.71 -29.51 27.66
C GLY A 363 20.89 -28.69 28.20
N ALA A 364 22.05 -28.76 27.55
CA ALA A 364 23.21 -27.93 27.88
C ALA A 364 22.91 -26.43 27.71
N ALA A 365 22.22 -26.03 26.65
CA ALA A 365 21.81 -24.64 26.43
C ALA A 365 20.88 -24.14 27.54
N PHE A 366 19.90 -24.94 28.00
CA PHE A 366 19.04 -24.58 29.11
C PHE A 366 19.78 -24.46 30.44
N LEU A 367 20.72 -25.36 30.73
CA LEU A 367 21.59 -25.24 31.91
C LEU A 367 22.38 -23.94 31.88
N PHE A 368 23.00 -23.60 30.75
CA PHE A 368 23.72 -22.35 30.57
C PHE A 368 22.81 -21.11 30.76
N LEU A 369 21.60 -21.16 30.21
CA LEU A 369 20.60 -20.09 30.34
C LEU A 369 20.18 -19.90 31.80
N SER A 370 19.97 -20.99 32.53
CA SER A 370 19.63 -20.99 33.96
C SER A 370 20.72 -20.32 34.81
N TYR A 371 21.99 -20.67 34.59
CA TYR A 371 23.12 -20.03 35.27
C TYR A 371 23.21 -18.52 34.95
N SER A 372 23.02 -18.15 33.68
CA SER A 372 23.06 -16.76 33.24
C SER A 372 21.94 -15.93 33.89
N LEU A 373 20.73 -16.47 33.98
CA LEU A 373 19.57 -15.83 34.63
C LEU A 373 19.80 -15.60 36.12
N GLN A 374 20.38 -16.57 36.83
CA GLN A 374 20.67 -16.44 38.27
C GLN A 374 21.60 -15.26 38.55
N ASN A 375 22.61 -15.03 37.72
CA ASN A 375 23.54 -13.91 37.89
C ASN A 375 22.85 -12.56 37.71
N VAL A 376 21.97 -12.44 36.71
CA VAL A 376 21.20 -11.20 36.47
C VAL A 376 20.28 -10.90 37.65
N TRP A 377 19.56 -11.88 38.19
CA TRP A 377 18.70 -11.68 39.36
C TRP A 377 19.46 -11.28 40.62
N LYS A 378 20.62 -11.91 40.90
CA LYS A 378 21.47 -11.53 42.04
C LYS A 378 21.99 -10.09 41.95
N SER A 379 22.20 -9.57 40.74
CA SER A 379 22.65 -8.17 40.55
C SER A 379 21.54 -7.16 40.84
N LYS A 380 20.32 -7.41 40.37
CA LYS A 380 19.17 -6.51 40.60
C LYS A 380 18.72 -6.49 42.05
N GLY A 381 18.81 -7.62 42.76
CA GLY A 381 18.52 -7.68 44.19
C GLY A 381 19.45 -6.79 45.02
N ARG A 382 20.74 -6.72 44.66
CA ARG A 382 21.73 -5.87 45.33
C ARG A 382 21.60 -4.37 45.02
N ALA A 383 21.03 -4.00 43.87
CA ALA A 383 20.81 -2.60 43.52
C ALA A 383 19.55 -1.99 44.18
N ARG A 384 18.68 -2.83 44.76
CA ARG A 384 17.44 -2.42 45.43
C ARG A 384 17.52 -2.46 46.96
N ALA A 385 18.54 -3.14 47.49
CA ALA A 385 18.89 -3.14 48.91
C ALA A 385 19.90 -2.03 49.16
#